data_AF-A0A4Y5QB97-F1
#
_entry.id   AF-A0A4Y5QB97-F1
#
_cell.length_a   1.000
_cell.length_b   1.000
_cell.length_c   1.000
_cell.angle_alpha   90.00
_cell.angle_beta   90.00
_cell.angle_gamma   90.00
#
_symmetry.space_group_name_H-M   'P 1'
#
loop_
_entity.id
_entity.type
_entity.pdbx_description
1 polymer ?
#
loop_
_entity_poly.entity_id
_entity_poly.type
_entity_poly.pdbx_seq_one_letter_code
_entity_poly.pdbx_strand_id
1 'polypeptide(L)'
;VDAGQEQLGRRIHYSQNDLVEYSPVTEKHLTDGMTVRELCSAAITMSDNTAANLLLTTIGGPKELTAFLHNMGDHVTRLDRWEPELNEAIPNDERDTTMPAAMATT
;
A
#
# COMPACT_ATOMS: atom_id res chain seq x y z
N VAL A 1 8.46 -2.50 -11.09
CA VAL A 1 9.94 -2.67 -11.16
C VAL A 1 10.34 -3.46 -12.39
N ASP A 2 9.84 -4.69 -12.55
CA ASP A 2 10.19 -5.57 -13.68
C ASP A 2 9.90 -4.96 -15.06
N ALA A 3 8.79 -4.23 -15.19
CA ALA A 3 8.43 -3.49 -16.41
C ALA A 3 9.29 -2.24 -16.67
N GLY A 4 10.32 -1.96 -15.84
CA GLY A 4 11.17 -0.77 -15.95
C GLY A 4 10.50 0.55 -15.54
N GLN A 5 9.25 0.51 -15.06
CA GLN A 5 8.46 1.69 -14.67
C GLN A 5 8.74 2.18 -13.23
N GLU A 6 9.52 1.42 -12.45
CA GLU A 6 9.87 1.75 -11.07
C GLU A 6 11.25 1.17 -10.70
N GLN A 7 11.95 1.82 -9.79
CA GLN A 7 13.25 1.40 -9.28
C GLN A 7 13.21 1.25 -7.76
N LEU A 8 13.62 0.09 -7.24
CA LEU A 8 13.70 -0.16 -5.80
C LEU A 8 14.58 0.84 -5.04
N GLY A 9 15.60 1.41 -5.71
CA GLY A 9 16.48 2.43 -5.13
C GLY A 9 15.98 3.87 -5.26
N ARG A 10 14.83 4.12 -5.92
CA ARG A 10 14.26 5.46 -6.01
C ARG A 10 13.86 5.92 -4.62
N ARG A 11 14.32 7.11 -4.23
CA ARG A 11 14.02 7.73 -2.94
C ARG A 11 12.75 8.57 -3.01
N ILE A 12 11.89 8.41 -2.02
CA ILE A 12 10.65 9.17 -1.81
C ILE A 12 10.85 10.04 -0.58
N HIS A 13 10.72 11.35 -0.76
CA HIS A 13 10.61 12.29 0.34
C HIS A 13 9.14 12.58 0.59
N TYR A 14 8.78 12.71 1.85
CA TYR A 14 7.44 12.95 2.33
C TYR A 14 7.53 13.79 3.60
N SER A 15 6.39 14.32 4.03
CA SER A 15 6.27 15.30 5.09
C SER A 15 5.53 14.74 6.29
N GLN A 16 5.53 15.52 7.37
CA GLN A 16 4.74 15.22 8.57
C GLN A 16 3.24 15.07 8.26
N ASN A 17 2.73 15.75 7.21
CA ASN A 17 1.31 15.70 6.84
C ASN A 17 0.92 14.38 6.14
N ASP A 18 1.92 13.63 5.65
CA ASP A 18 1.69 12.33 5.02
C ASP A 18 1.63 11.21 6.07
N LEU A 19 2.05 11.49 7.30
CA LEU A 19 2.02 10.49 8.37
C LEU A 19 0.59 10.21 8.82
N VAL A 20 0.21 8.93 8.78
CA VAL A 20 -1.03 8.41 9.37
C VAL A 20 -0.73 7.60 10.64
N GLU A 21 -1.79 7.17 11.34
CA GLU A 21 -1.67 6.33 12.53
C GLU A 21 -0.80 5.09 12.24
N TYR A 22 0.02 4.69 13.21
CA TYR A 22 0.93 3.54 13.13
C TYR A 22 1.95 3.63 11.97
N SER A 23 2.92 4.52 12.16
CA SER A 23 4.00 4.81 11.20
C SER A 23 5.41 4.60 11.82
N PRO A 24 5.70 3.43 12.42
CA PRO A 24 6.85 3.22 13.30
C PRO A 24 8.22 3.29 12.62
N VAL A 25 8.28 3.21 11.28
CA VAL A 25 9.51 3.36 10.50
C VAL A 25 9.50 4.72 9.81
N THR A 26 8.44 5.04 9.09
CA THR A 26 8.37 6.24 8.24
C THR A 26 8.47 7.54 9.04
N GLU A 27 7.97 7.59 10.27
CA GLU A 27 8.08 8.77 11.15
C GLU A 27 9.54 9.18 11.44
N LYS A 28 10.48 8.24 11.31
CA LYS A 28 11.91 8.46 11.60
C LYS A 28 12.69 9.02 10.41
N HIS A 29 12.07 9.07 9.22
CA HIS A 29 12.74 9.39 7.97
C HIS A 29 12.15 10.62 7.25
N LEU A 30 11.57 11.56 7.99
CA LEU A 30 11.01 12.81 7.42
C LEU A 30 12.06 13.72 6.77
N THR A 31 13.34 13.58 7.14
CA THR A 31 14.40 14.47 6.64
C THR A 31 15.12 13.88 5.43
N ASP A 32 15.43 12.58 5.49
CA ASP A 32 16.21 11.83 4.51
C ASP A 32 15.34 11.02 3.54
N GLY A 33 14.04 10.86 3.82
CA GLY A 33 13.12 10.03 3.05
C GLY A 33 13.49 8.55 3.07
N MET A 34 12.75 7.76 2.30
CA MET A 34 12.97 6.31 2.19
C MET A 34 12.96 5.87 0.74
N THR A 35 13.75 4.86 0.40
CA THR A 35 13.69 4.20 -0.90
C THR A 35 12.43 3.35 -1.03
N VAL A 36 11.98 3.09 -2.27
CA VAL A 36 10.86 2.17 -2.54
C VAL A 36 11.09 0.81 -1.86
N ARG A 37 12.32 0.28 -1.88
CA ARG A 37 12.67 -0.96 -1.16
C ARG A 37 12.43 -0.86 0.34
N GLU A 38 12.88 0.22 0.97
CA GLU A 38 12.72 0.42 2.41
C GLU A 38 11.25 0.59 2.78
N LEU A 39 10.47 1.28 1.96
CA LEU A 39 9.02 1.41 2.15
C LEU A 39 8.30 0.06 2.02
N CYS A 40 8.64 -0.76 1.02
CA CYS A 40 8.09 -2.12 0.90
C CYS A 40 8.44 -2.96 2.13
N SER A 41 9.68 -2.85 2.62
CA SER A 41 10.09 -3.54 3.85
C SER A 41 9.27 -3.07 5.04
N ALA A 42 9.14 -1.75 5.25
CA ALA A 42 8.40 -1.18 6.37
C ALA A 42 6.92 -1.59 6.35
N ALA A 43 6.28 -1.50 5.19
CA ALA A 43 4.89 -1.90 5.01
C ALA A 43 4.67 -3.39 5.33
N ILE A 44 5.56 -4.29 4.90
CA ILE A 44 5.36 -5.74 5.08
C ILE A 44 5.81 -6.21 6.47
N THR A 45 6.99 -5.79 6.94
CA THR A 45 7.59 -6.36 8.16
C THR A 45 7.15 -5.65 9.43
N MET A 46 6.71 -4.40 9.30
CA MET A 46 6.27 -3.57 10.42
C MET A 46 4.83 -3.08 10.27
N SER A 47 4.12 -3.46 9.20
CA SER A 47 2.76 -2.97 8.91
C SER A 47 2.64 -1.45 8.92
N ASP A 48 3.70 -0.74 8.49
CA ASP A 48 3.76 0.73 8.51
C ASP A 48 2.77 1.35 7.53
N ASN A 49 1.76 2.04 8.06
CA ASN A 49 0.62 2.53 7.30
C ASN A 49 1.00 3.64 6.31
N THR A 50 1.85 4.58 6.72
CA THR A 50 2.33 5.62 5.82
C THR A 50 3.17 5.02 4.70
N ALA A 51 3.97 3.99 4.98
CA ALA A 51 4.72 3.30 3.93
C ALA A 51 3.79 2.68 2.90
N ALA A 52 2.69 2.05 3.34
CA ALA A 52 1.67 1.52 2.45
C ALA A 52 1.01 2.63 1.60
N ASN A 53 0.61 3.75 2.20
CA ASN A 53 0.03 4.88 1.48
C ASN A 53 0.99 5.51 0.45
N LEU A 54 2.27 5.67 0.80
CA LEU A 54 3.28 6.20 -0.12
C LEU A 54 3.48 5.27 -1.31
N LEU A 55 3.49 3.96 -1.10
CA LEU A 55 3.57 2.96 -2.18
C LEU A 55 2.29 2.95 -3.04
N LEU A 56 1.10 3.00 -2.44
CA LEU A 56 -0.15 3.11 -3.19
C LEU A 56 -0.16 4.36 -4.07
N THR A 57 0.39 5.47 -3.59
CA THR A 57 0.51 6.71 -4.38
C THR A 57 1.35 6.50 -5.64
N THR A 58 2.40 5.68 -5.60
CA THR A 58 3.26 5.45 -6.78
C THR A 58 2.55 4.70 -7.90
N ILE A 59 1.55 3.89 -7.57
CA ILE A 59 0.76 3.14 -8.56
C ILE A 59 -0.56 3.82 -8.94
N GLY A 60 -0.89 4.96 -8.34
CA GLY A 60 -2.13 5.71 -8.62
C GLY A 60 -3.29 5.44 -7.65
N GLY A 61 -3.01 4.80 -6.51
CA GLY A 61 -3.94 4.63 -5.39
C GLY A 61 -4.69 3.28 -5.38
N PRO A 62 -5.63 3.09 -4.45
CA PRO A 62 -6.34 1.82 -4.22
C PRO A 62 -6.99 1.22 -5.48
N LYS A 63 -7.57 2.07 -6.32
CA LYS A 63 -8.21 1.66 -7.56
C LYS A 63 -7.22 0.97 -8.52
N GLU A 64 -6.00 1.45 -8.59
CA GLU A 64 -4.98 0.89 -9.49
C GLU A 64 -4.42 -0.44 -8.95
N LEU A 65 -4.37 -0.62 -7.63
CA LEU A 65 -4.10 -1.94 -7.06
C LEU A 65 -5.21 -2.94 -7.43
N THR A 66 -6.47 -2.54 -7.31
CA THR A 66 -7.60 -3.37 -7.74
C THR A 66 -7.55 -3.68 -9.24
N ALA A 67 -7.18 -2.71 -10.07
CA ALA A 67 -7.01 -2.93 -11.51
C ALA A 67 -5.86 -3.90 -11.82
N PHE A 68 -4.75 -3.80 -11.09
CA PHE A 68 -3.63 -4.74 -11.20
C PHE A 68 -4.07 -6.18 -10.86
N LEU A 69 -4.76 -6.37 -9.74
CA LEU A 69 -5.32 -7.65 -9.29
C LEU A 69 -6.31 -8.22 -10.33
N HIS A 70 -7.19 -7.38 -10.86
CA HIS A 70 -8.13 -7.77 -11.90
C HIS A 70 -7.43 -8.23 -13.18
N ASN A 71 -6.35 -7.55 -13.58
CA ASN A 71 -5.59 -7.90 -14.79
C ASN A 71 -4.79 -9.19 -14.65
N MET A 72 -4.44 -9.61 -13.43
CA MET A 72 -3.79 -10.90 -13.17
C MET A 72 -4.77 -12.04 -12.89
N GLY A 73 -6.08 -11.78 -12.93
CA GLY A 73 -7.14 -12.80 -12.84
C GLY A 73 -7.89 -12.83 -11.51
N ASP A 74 -7.54 -11.96 -10.55
CA ASP A 74 -8.29 -11.82 -9.30
C ASP A 74 -9.42 -10.80 -9.47
N HIS A 75 -10.63 -11.33 -9.70
CA HIS A 75 -11.85 -10.52 -9.84
C HIS A 75 -12.63 -10.37 -8.52
N VAL A 76 -12.04 -10.76 -7.38
CA VAL A 76 -12.70 -10.80 -6.07
C VAL A 76 -12.07 -9.79 -5.11
N THR A 77 -10.75 -9.77 -5.01
CA THR A 77 -10.04 -8.84 -4.12
C THR A 77 -10.19 -7.41 -4.60
N ARG A 78 -10.51 -6.51 -3.66
CA ARG A 78 -10.65 -5.08 -3.93
C ARG A 78 -10.06 -4.25 -2.80
N LEU A 79 -9.45 -3.13 -3.20
CA LEU A 79 -9.00 -2.08 -2.30
C LEU A 79 -9.66 -0.76 -2.72
N ASP A 80 -10.36 -0.13 -1.79
CA ASP A 80 -11.21 1.03 -2.03
C ASP A 80 -10.72 2.27 -1.27
N ARG A 81 -10.00 2.09 -0.16
CA ARG A 81 -9.54 3.17 0.72
C ARG A 81 -8.04 3.10 0.99
N TRP A 82 -7.56 4.19 1.56
CA TRP A 82 -6.19 4.35 2.06
C TRP A 82 -6.12 3.90 3.52
N GLU A 83 -4.91 3.79 4.05
CA GLU A 83 -4.72 3.70 5.49
C GLU A 83 -5.04 5.06 6.15
N PRO A 84 -5.66 5.09 7.34
CA PRO A 84 -6.09 3.92 8.12
C PRO A 84 -7.53 3.45 7.82
N GLU A 85 -8.29 4.16 6.98
CA GLU A 85 -9.73 3.94 6.82
C GLU A 85 -10.09 2.57 6.23
N LEU A 86 -9.19 1.91 5.50
CA LEU A 86 -9.41 0.56 4.99
C LEU A 86 -9.68 -0.49 6.09
N ASN A 87 -9.30 -0.19 7.34
CA ASN A 87 -9.47 -1.09 8.48
C ASN A 87 -10.83 -0.98 9.20
N GLU A 88 -11.78 -0.20 8.68
CA GLU A 88 -13.08 0.04 9.34
C GLU A 88 -13.89 -1.26 9.57
N ALA A 89 -13.72 -2.26 8.69
CA ALA A 89 -14.26 -3.61 8.82
C ALA A 89 -15.77 -3.69 9.16
N ILE A 90 -16.58 -2.81 8.58
CA ILE A 90 -18.03 -2.79 8.79
C ILE A 90 -18.65 -4.10 8.27
N PRO A 91 -19.50 -4.80 9.05
CA PRO A 91 -20.19 -5.98 8.58
C PRO A 91 -21.03 -5.72 7.31
N ASN A 92 -20.83 -6.56 6.28
CA ASN A 92 -21.44 -6.49 4.95
C ASN A 92 -21.01 -5.29 4.08
N ASP A 93 -20.01 -4.53 4.51
CA ASP A 93 -19.32 -3.61 3.60
C ASP A 93 -18.31 -4.41 2.77
N GLU A 94 -18.42 -4.34 1.45
CA GLU A 94 -17.52 -5.04 0.54
C GLU A 94 -16.20 -4.30 0.32
N ARG A 95 -16.08 -3.04 0.77
CA ARG A 95 -14.86 -2.26 0.58
C ARG A 95 -13.68 -2.89 1.31
N ASP A 96 -12.52 -2.90 0.65
CA ASP A 96 -11.26 -3.40 1.22
C ASP A 96 -11.32 -4.88 1.64
N THR A 97 -12.03 -5.69 0.85
CA THR A 97 -12.24 -7.12 1.14
C THR A 97 -11.59 -8.03 0.12
N THR A 98 -11.42 -9.28 0.55
CA THR A 98 -11.05 -10.43 -0.28
C THR A 98 -11.81 -11.66 0.19
N MET A 99 -11.70 -12.77 -0.54
CA MET A 99 -12.09 -14.09 -0.08
C MET A 99 -10.86 -14.95 0.19
N PRO A 100 -10.89 -15.87 1.16
CA PRO A 100 -9.74 -16.73 1.46
C PRO A 100 -9.18 -17.47 0.24
N ALA A 101 -10.05 -17.96 -0.65
CA ALA A 101 -9.64 -18.64 -1.88
C ALA A 101 -8.95 -17.70 -2.87
N ALA A 102 -9.48 -16.48 -3.05
CA ALA A 102 -8.90 -15.49 -3.96
C ALA A 102 -7.49 -15.10 -3.52
N MET A 103 -7.35 -14.67 -2.26
CA MET A 103 -6.05 -14.29 -1.68
C MET A 103 -5.00 -15.42 -1.75
N ALA A 104 -5.41 -16.69 -1.65
CA ALA A 104 -4.50 -17.82 -1.73
C ALA A 104 -4.02 -18.16 -3.16
N THR A 105 -4.73 -17.69 -4.18
CA THR A 105 -4.47 -18.06 -5.59
C THR A 105 -3.88 -16.93 -6.43
N THR A 106 -3.84 -15.73 -5.89
CA THR A 106 -3.22 -14.54 -6.51
C THR A 106 -1.71 -14.53 -6.28
#